data_AF-A0A2N4T3R1-F1
#
_entry.id   AF-A0A2N4T3R1-F1
#
_cell.length_a   1.000
_cell.length_b   1.000
_cell.length_c   1.000
_cell.angle_alpha   90.00
_cell.angle_beta   90.00
_cell.angle_gamma   90.00
#
_symmetry.space_group_name_H-M   'P 1'
#
loop_
_entity.id
_entity.type
_entity.pdbx_description
1 polymer ?
#
loop_
_entity_poly.entity_id
_entity_poly.type
_entity_poly.pdbx_seq_one_letter_code
_entity_poly.pdbx_strand_id
1 'polypeptide(L)'
;MVSPPLDIDLRVLWLTDVIGSAESLVARDADVRSVRELAGRRIATPFGSTAHYSTLSALREAGIEDEVELVNLSPDKMAAAWQRGEIDAAWV
;
A
#
# COMPACT_ATOMS: atom_id res chain seq x y z
N MET A 1 5.92 -16.12 -22.98
CA MET A 1 6.51 -17.25 -22.23
C MET A 1 6.97 -16.70 -20.90
N VAL A 2 6.32 -17.07 -19.80
CA VAL A 2 6.74 -16.67 -18.45
C VAL A 2 7.82 -17.66 -18.01
N SER A 3 8.93 -17.16 -17.48
CA SER A 3 9.99 -18.02 -16.91
C SER A 3 9.40 -18.91 -15.81
N PRO A 4 9.82 -20.19 -15.71
CA PRO A 4 9.42 -21.06 -14.61
C PRO A 4 9.73 -20.42 -13.25
N PRO A 5 8.98 -20.74 -12.18
CA PRO A 5 9.33 -20.33 -10.83
C PRO A 5 10.77 -20.77 -10.51
N LEU A 6 11.56 -19.83 -9.98
CA LEU A 6 12.94 -20.09 -9.58
C LEU A 6 12.93 -20.90 -8.28
N ASP A 7 13.41 -22.14 -8.33
CA ASP A 7 13.62 -23.01 -7.17
C ASP A 7 15.00 -22.73 -6.56
N ILE A 8 15.06 -21.65 -5.77
CA ILE A 8 16.29 -21.18 -5.11
C ILE A 8 16.11 -21.33 -3.60
N ASP A 9 17.04 -22.01 -2.92
CA ASP A 9 17.10 -22.12 -1.46
C ASP A 9 17.51 -20.77 -0.83
N LEU A 10 16.54 -19.85 -0.74
CA LEU A 10 16.67 -18.55 -0.10
C LEU A 10 16.50 -18.68 1.41
N ARG A 11 17.47 -18.17 2.16
CA ARG A 11 17.51 -18.18 3.63
C ARG A 11 17.57 -16.76 4.16
N VAL A 12 16.71 -16.43 5.13
CA VAL A 12 16.83 -15.16 5.87
C VAL A 12 18.05 -15.24 6.78
N LEU A 13 19.02 -14.35 6.57
CA LEU A 13 20.25 -14.29 7.36
C LEU A 13 20.18 -13.21 8.46
N TRP A 14 19.39 -12.17 8.23
CA TRP A 14 19.36 -10.97 9.06
C TRP A 14 18.01 -10.26 8.96
N LEU A 15 17.59 -9.62 10.05
CA LEU A 15 16.45 -8.70 10.08
C LEU A 15 16.99 -7.28 10.16
N THR A 16 16.76 -6.50 9.10
CA THR A 16 17.35 -5.16 8.97
C THR A 16 16.75 -4.18 9.96
N ASP A 17 15.42 -4.19 10.12
CA ASP A 17 14.71 -3.25 10.98
C ASP A 17 13.27 -3.71 11.26
N VAL A 18 12.63 -3.07 12.23
CA VAL A 18 11.17 -3.07 12.43
C VAL A 18 10.64 -1.73 11.91
N ILE A 19 9.97 -1.76 10.76
CA ILE A 19 9.65 -0.57 9.95
C ILE A 19 8.92 0.56 10.71
N GLY A 20 8.13 0.22 11.75
CA GLY A 20 7.50 1.20 12.63
C GLY A 20 6.70 2.26 11.86
N SER A 21 6.95 3.53 12.15
CA SER A 21 6.32 4.68 11.50
C SER A 21 7.04 5.17 10.24
N ALA A 22 8.06 4.44 9.76
CA ALA A 22 8.76 4.84 8.53
C ALA A 22 7.88 4.66 7.29
N GLU A 23 6.93 3.71 7.34
CA GLU A 23 5.83 3.60 6.38
C GLU A 23 4.53 4.06 7.04
N SER A 24 3.67 4.77 6.32
CA SER A 24 2.38 5.21 6.87
C SER A 24 1.32 5.38 5.81
N LEU A 25 0.06 5.16 6.21
CA LEU A 25 -1.11 5.50 5.43
C LEU A 25 -1.45 6.98 5.60
N VAL A 26 -1.50 7.71 4.50
CA VAL A 26 -1.90 9.12 4.47
C VAL A 26 -3.10 9.29 3.56
N ALA A 27 -4.18 9.88 4.08
CA ALA A 27 -5.34 10.30 3.31
C ALA A 27 -5.24 11.79 2.95
N ARG A 28 -5.72 12.18 1.76
CA ARG A 28 -5.73 13.58 1.32
C ARG A 28 -6.73 14.40 2.11
N ASP A 29 -7.89 13.79 2.35
CA ASP A 29 -8.97 14.39 3.11
C ASP A 29 -8.60 14.38 4.60
N ALA A 30 -8.42 15.55 5.18
CA ALA A 30 -8.03 15.73 6.58
C ALA A 30 -9.14 15.34 7.57
N ASP A 31 -10.37 15.18 7.08
CA ASP A 31 -11.51 14.74 7.89
C ASP A 31 -11.58 13.22 8.04
N VAL A 32 -10.82 12.45 7.25
CA VAL A 32 -10.74 10.99 7.38
C VAL A 32 -10.09 10.63 8.71
N ARG A 33 -10.83 9.94 9.59
CA ARG A 33 -10.34 9.53 10.93
C ARG A 33 -10.14 8.03 11.10
N SER A 34 -10.57 7.23 10.14
CA SER A 34 -10.45 5.77 10.20
C SER A 34 -10.25 5.16 8.82
N VAL A 35 -9.68 3.95 8.78
CA VAL A 35 -9.49 3.20 7.53
C VAL A 35 -10.84 2.91 6.87
N ARG A 36 -11.91 2.67 7.64
CA ARG A 36 -13.25 2.40 7.11
C ARG A 36 -13.79 3.53 6.23
N GLU A 37 -13.43 4.79 6.54
CA GLU A 37 -13.83 5.97 5.76
C GLU A 37 -13.13 6.06 4.38
N LEU A 38 -12.20 5.15 4.09
CA LEU A 38 -11.58 5.00 2.77
C LEU A 38 -12.39 4.13 1.80
N ALA A 39 -13.52 3.57 2.21
CA ALA A 39 -14.41 2.86 1.28
C ALA A 39 -14.76 3.75 0.07
N GLY A 40 -14.67 3.19 -1.12
CA GLY A 40 -14.88 3.86 -2.41
C GLY A 40 -13.73 4.76 -2.87
N ARG A 41 -12.62 4.85 -2.12
CA ARG A 41 -11.48 5.72 -2.43
C ARG A 41 -10.40 4.98 -3.25
N ARG A 42 -9.57 5.76 -3.95
CA ARG A 42 -8.38 5.29 -4.66
C ARG A 42 -7.15 5.35 -3.77
N ILE A 43 -6.54 4.20 -3.50
CA ILE A 43 -5.40 4.06 -2.58
C ILE A 43 -4.17 3.59 -3.36
N ALA A 44 -3.09 4.36 -3.32
CA ALA A 44 -1.83 3.99 -3.96
C ALA A 44 -0.91 3.21 -3.01
N THR A 45 -0.35 2.10 -3.49
CA THR A 45 0.73 1.37 -2.79
C THR A 45 1.59 0.60 -3.80
N PRO A 46 2.91 0.40 -3.59
CA PRO A 46 3.73 -0.38 -4.51
C PRO A 46 3.43 -1.87 -4.33
N PHE A 47 2.92 -2.56 -5.35
CA PHE A 47 2.50 -3.95 -5.19
C PHE A 47 3.67 -4.88 -4.90
N GLY A 48 3.43 -5.85 -4.02
CA GLY A 48 4.44 -6.81 -3.55
C GLY A 48 5.42 -6.26 -2.51
N SER A 49 5.22 -5.01 -2.05
CA SER A 49 6.02 -4.40 -0.98
C SER A 49 5.44 -4.67 0.43
N THR A 50 6.20 -4.27 1.46
CA THR A 50 5.74 -4.15 2.85
C THR A 50 4.53 -3.22 2.98
N ALA A 51 4.56 -2.05 2.33
CA ALA A 51 3.42 -1.13 2.30
C ALA A 51 2.15 -1.76 1.69
N HIS A 52 2.29 -2.60 0.66
CA HIS A 52 1.15 -3.32 0.09
C HIS A 52 0.57 -4.35 1.06
N TYR A 53 1.42 -5.10 1.75
CA TYR A 53 0.99 -6.02 2.81
C TYR A 53 0.24 -5.28 3.93
N SER A 54 0.80 -4.16 4.39
CA SER A 54 0.20 -3.33 5.46
C SER A 54 -1.14 -2.73 5.03
N THR A 55 -1.22 -2.23 3.79
CA THR A 55 -2.46 -1.70 3.21
C THR A 55 -3.55 -2.76 3.19
N LEU A 56 -3.27 -3.93 2.61
CA LEU A 56 -4.25 -5.02 2.55
C LEU A 56 -4.70 -5.49 3.95
N SER A 57 -3.77 -5.55 4.91
CA SER A 57 -4.09 -5.95 6.28
C SER A 57 -5.01 -4.94 6.95
N ALA A 58 -4.73 -3.65 6.84
CA ALA A 58 -5.57 -2.60 7.40
C ALA A 58 -6.97 -2.57 6.76
N LEU A 59 -7.07 -2.78 5.44
CA LEU A 59 -8.35 -2.83 4.74
C LEU A 59 -9.20 -4.04 5.14
N ARG A 60 -8.57 -5.21 5.33
CA ARG A 60 -9.25 -6.41 5.85
C ARG A 60 -9.77 -6.22 7.27
N GLU A 61 -8.95 -5.66 8.15
CA GLU A 61 -9.35 -5.37 9.53
C GLU A 61 -10.52 -4.38 9.58
N ALA A 62 -10.54 -3.40 8.67
CA ALA A 62 -11.65 -2.47 8.52
C ALA A 62 -12.87 -3.07 7.78
N GLY A 63 -12.72 -4.22 7.14
CA GLY A 63 -13.77 -4.91 6.39
C GLY A 63 -14.15 -4.25 5.06
N ILE A 64 -13.22 -3.51 4.43
CA ILE A 64 -13.47 -2.72 3.21
C ILE A 64 -12.51 -3.08 2.06
N GLU A 65 -11.85 -4.24 2.12
CA GLU A 65 -10.85 -4.68 1.10
C GLU A 65 -11.42 -4.66 -0.33
N ASP A 66 -12.68 -5.07 -0.51
CA ASP A 66 -13.37 -5.09 -1.80
C ASP A 66 -14.04 -3.76 -2.17
N GLU A 67 -14.01 -2.77 -1.27
CA GLU A 67 -14.70 -1.48 -1.46
C GLU A 67 -13.75 -0.38 -1.93
N VAL A 68 -12.45 -0.64 -2.09
CA VAL A 68 -11.45 0.36 -2.48
C VAL A 68 -10.84 0.06 -3.84
N GLU A 69 -10.33 1.08 -4.51
CA GLU A 69 -9.53 0.91 -5.73
C GLU A 69 -8.04 0.98 -5.37
N LEU A 70 -7.36 -0.17 -5.38
CA LEU A 70 -5.92 -0.24 -5.18
C LEU A 70 -5.17 0.05 -6.48
N VAL A 71 -4.30 1.04 -6.44
CA VAL A 71 -3.48 1.47 -7.59
C VAL A 71 -2.02 1.15 -7.33
N ASN A 72 -1.43 0.36 -8.21
CA ASN A 72 0.00 0.03 -8.15
C ASN A 72 0.84 1.22 -8.64
N LEU A 73 1.47 1.95 -7.72
CA LEU A 73 2.38 3.05 -8.05
C LEU A 73 3.71 2.88 -7.32
N SER A 74 4.80 3.21 -8.00
CA SER A 74 6.10 3.39 -7.37
C SER A 74 6.15 4.72 -6.61
N PRO A 75 6.98 4.85 -5.55
CA PRO A 75 7.04 6.07 -4.73
C PRO A 75 7.26 7.36 -5.52
N ASP A 76 8.10 7.33 -6.55
CA ASP A 76 8.37 8.47 -7.45
C ASP A 76 7.13 8.93 -8.23
N LYS A 77 6.23 7.99 -8.58
CA LYS A 77 4.99 8.28 -9.31
C LYS A 77 3.84 8.69 -8.39
N MET A 78 3.85 8.23 -7.13
CA MET A 78 2.82 8.57 -6.14
C MET A 78 2.74 10.07 -5.90
N ALA A 79 3.88 10.76 -5.75
CA ALA A 79 3.91 12.20 -5.52
C ALA A 79 3.19 12.98 -6.63
N ALA A 80 3.40 12.59 -7.88
CA ALA A 80 2.78 13.23 -9.03
C ALA A 80 1.27 12.92 -9.13
N ALA A 81 0.86 11.66 -8.92
CA ALA A 81 -0.55 11.28 -8.86
C ALA A 81 -1.28 11.98 -7.71
N TRP A 82 -0.60 12.16 -6.57
CA TRP A 82 -1.10 12.92 -5.44
C TRP A 82 -1.31 14.40 -5.80
N GLN A 83 -0.35 15.05 -6.45
CA GLN A 83 -0.52 16.46 -6.83
C GLN A 83 -1.69 16.66 -7.81
N ARG A 84 -1.94 15.68 -8.68
CA ARG A 84 -3.04 15.71 -9.67
C ARG A 84 -4.41 15.31 -9.11
N GLY A 85 -4.50 14.85 -7.86
CA GLY A 85 -5.77 14.37 -7.29
C GLY A 85 -6.26 13.04 -7.88
N GLU A 86 -5.35 12.25 -8.44
CA GLU A 86 -5.66 10.93 -9.00
C GLU A 86 -5.77 9.85 -7.93
N ILE A 87 -5.29 10.13 -6.72
CA ILE A 87 -5.34 9.22 -5.57
C ILE A 87 -5.82 9.98 -4.34
N ASP A 88 -6.60 9.29 -3.52
CA ASP A 88 -7.25 9.82 -2.32
C ASP A 88 -6.47 9.46 -1.06
N ALA A 89 -5.72 8.35 -1.11
CA ALA A 89 -4.78 7.95 -0.07
C ALA A 89 -3.53 7.26 -0.67
N ALA A 90 -2.45 7.21 0.10
CA ALA A 90 -1.23 6.49 -0.26
C ALA A 90 -0.61 5.83 0.99
N TRP A 91 -0.04 4.64 0.80
CA TRP A 91 0.82 3.99 1.79
C TRP A 91 2.21 3.80 1.19
N VAL A 92 3.19 4.48 1.80
CA VAL A 92 4.61 4.49 1.40
C VAL A 92 5.49 4.71 2.61
#